data_AF-D0UL36-F1
#
_entry.id   AF-D0UL36-F1
#
_cell.length_a   1.000
_cell.length_b   1.000
_cell.length_c   1.000
_cell.angle_alpha   90.00
_cell.angle_beta   90.00
_cell.angle_gamma   90.00
#
_symmetry.space_group_name_H-M   'P 1'
#
loop_
_entity.id
_entity.type
_entity.pdbx_description
1 polymer ?
#
loop_
_entity_poly.entity_id
_entity_poly.type
_entity_poly.pdbx_seq_one_letter_code
_entity_poly.pdbx_strand_id
1 'polypeptide(L)'
;ERFFLSILEMVEWLGYKPYKVTHSSDNFQQLYDWAVVLIKKDLAYVCHQPAEELKGHNPPMSPWRNRPIEESLSEFEGMKNGKFEEGAASLRMKITLEEGKVDPVAYRIRYVPHHRTGNKWCIYPT
;
A
#
# COMPACT_ATOMS: atom_id res chain seq x y z
N GLU A 1 -12.53 15.81 -7.23
CA GLU A 1 -13.60 15.26 -8.10
C GLU A 1 -13.53 15.73 -9.56
N ARG A 2 -13.06 16.95 -9.85
CA ARG A 2 -12.90 17.47 -11.22
C ARG A 2 -12.34 16.46 -12.25
N PHE A 3 -11.21 15.82 -11.94
CA PHE A 3 -10.59 14.85 -12.85
C PHE A 3 -11.44 13.60 -13.11
N PHE A 4 -12.21 13.15 -12.11
CA PHE A 4 -13.10 12.00 -12.27
C PHE A 4 -14.23 12.31 -13.26
N LEU A 5 -14.86 13.48 -13.13
CA LEU A 5 -15.91 13.93 -14.04
C LEU A 5 -15.36 14.07 -15.46
N SER A 6 -14.21 14.72 -15.64
CA SER A 6 -13.61 14.89 -16.97
C SER A 6 -13.24 13.56 -17.64
N ILE A 7 -12.76 12.57 -16.90
CA ILE A 7 -12.48 11.23 -17.46
C ILE A 7 -13.78 10.57 -17.91
N LEU A 8 -14.84 10.64 -17.11
CA LEU A 8 -16.13 10.05 -17.47
C LEU A 8 -16.72 10.73 -18.72
N GLU A 9 -16.70 12.06 -18.76
CA GLU A 9 -17.15 12.86 -19.92
C GLU A 9 -16.37 12.50 -21.18
N MET A 10 -15.05 12.29 -21.09
CA MET A 10 -14.23 11.88 -22.24
C MET A 10 -14.60 10.49 -22.75
N VAL A 11 -14.87 9.53 -21.85
CA VAL A 11 -15.30 8.17 -22.24
C VAL A 11 -16.64 8.21 -22.96
N GLU A 12 -17.60 8.99 -22.43
CA GLU A 12 -18.91 9.18 -23.05
C GLU A 12 -18.82 9.92 -24.38
N TRP A 13 -17.96 10.95 -24.47
CA TRP A 13 -17.71 11.69 -25.70
C TRP A 13 -17.12 10.81 -26.81
N LEU A 14 -16.29 9.82 -26.47
CA LEU A 14 -15.78 8.82 -27.41
C LEU A 14 -16.85 7.79 -27.84
N GLY A 15 -18.09 7.90 -27.37
CA GLY A 15 -19.21 7.03 -27.72
C GLY A 15 -19.28 5.73 -26.91
N TYR A 16 -18.47 5.59 -25.85
CA TYR A 16 -18.49 4.41 -24.99
C TYR A 16 -19.32 4.67 -23.73
N LYS A 17 -20.04 3.63 -23.29
CA LYS A 17 -20.75 3.64 -22.01
C LYS A 17 -20.16 2.58 -21.09
N PRO A 18 -19.52 2.96 -19.96
CA PRO A 18 -19.01 1.98 -19.02
C PRO A 18 -20.17 1.19 -18.42
N TYR A 19 -20.04 -0.14 -18.36
CA TYR A 19 -21.01 -1.01 -17.68
C TYR A 19 -21.14 -0.68 -16.19
N LYS A 20 -20.02 -0.36 -15.53
CA LYS A 20 -19.97 0.04 -14.13
C LYS A 20 -18.78 0.96 -13.88
N VAL A 21 -18.99 2.00 -13.08
CA VAL A 21 -17.91 2.83 -12.53
C VAL A 21 -17.55 2.30 -11.14
N THR A 22 -16.28 1.98 -10.94
CA THR A 22 -15.75 1.46 -9.68
C THR A 22 -14.55 2.27 -9.24
N HIS A 23 -14.27 2.30 -7.94
CA HIS A 23 -13.09 2.97 -7.42
C HIS A 23 -12.25 2.00 -6.59
N SER A 24 -10.93 2.06 -6.73
CA SER A 24 -10.02 1.24 -5.94
C SER A 24 -10.19 1.44 -4.43
N SER A 25 -10.58 2.65 -4.01
CA SER A 25 -10.84 2.98 -2.61
C SER A 25 -12.02 2.24 -1.97
N ASP A 26 -12.97 1.75 -2.77
CA ASP A 26 -14.06 0.90 -2.27
C ASP A 26 -13.52 -0.44 -1.73
N ASN A 27 -12.32 -0.84 -2.17
CA ASN A 27 -11.69 -2.12 -1.82
C ASN A 27 -10.61 -2.00 -0.74
N PHE A 28 -10.38 -0.82 -0.13
CA PHE A 28 -9.30 -0.65 0.85
C PHE A 28 -9.38 -1.61 2.03
N GLN A 29 -10.59 -1.94 2.50
CA GLN A 29 -10.77 -2.94 3.55
C GLN A 29 -10.30 -4.32 3.08
N GLN A 30 -10.75 -4.76 1.89
CA GLN A 30 -10.37 -6.05 1.33
C GLN A 30 -8.87 -6.16 1.07
N LEU A 31 -8.25 -5.08 0.57
CA LEU A 31 -6.81 -5.01 0.36
C LEU A 31 -6.04 -5.13 1.70
N TYR A 32 -6.54 -4.48 2.76
CA TYR A 32 -5.96 -4.61 4.09
C TYR A 32 -6.09 -6.05 4.63
N ASP A 33 -7.25 -6.67 4.45
CA ASP A 33 -7.47 -8.05 4.89
C ASP A 33 -6.56 -9.03 4.14
N TRP A 34 -6.32 -8.81 2.85
CA TRP A 34 -5.34 -9.59 2.08
C TRP A 34 -3.90 -9.33 2.52
N ALA A 35 -3.54 -8.09 2.86
CA ALA A 35 -2.23 -7.80 3.42
C ALA A 35 -1.99 -8.58 4.72
N VAL A 36 -2.99 -8.65 5.61
CA VAL A 36 -2.94 -9.48 6.82
C VAL A 36 -2.75 -10.97 6.48
N VAL A 37 -3.45 -11.48 5.47
CA VAL A 37 -3.26 -12.87 5.00
C VAL A 37 -1.86 -13.11 4.47
N LEU A 38 -1.29 -12.16 3.72
CA LEU A 38 0.07 -12.26 3.19
C LEU A 38 1.10 -12.30 4.33
N ILE A 39 0.95 -11.44 5.34
CA ILE A 39 1.83 -11.47 6.52
C ILE A 39 1.73 -12.82 7.24
N LYS A 40 0.51 -13.34 7.47
CA LYS A 40 0.28 -14.65 8.10
C LYS A 40 0.90 -15.82 7.35
N LYS A 41 1.06 -15.70 6.03
CA LYS A 41 1.70 -16.70 5.18
C LYS A 41 3.22 -16.51 5.05
N ASP A 42 3.80 -15.58 5.82
CA ASP A 42 5.19 -15.15 5.72
C ASP A 42 5.58 -14.57 4.34
N LEU A 43 4.60 -14.07 3.59
CA LEU A 43 4.78 -13.49 2.25
C LEU A 43 4.90 -11.96 2.27
N ALA A 44 4.76 -11.34 3.44
CA ALA A 44 4.96 -9.91 3.63
C ALA A 44 5.44 -9.62 5.06
N TYR A 45 6.14 -8.50 5.24
CA TYR A 45 6.67 -8.06 6.54
C TYR A 45 6.69 -6.53 6.62
N VAL A 46 6.65 -6.00 7.85
CA VAL A 46 6.80 -4.56 8.09
C VAL A 46 8.28 -4.21 8.20
N CYS A 47 8.68 -3.16 7.50
CA CYS A 47 10.04 -2.66 7.40
C CYS A 47 10.11 -1.20 7.87
N HIS A 48 11.11 -0.88 8.68
CA HIS A 48 11.37 0.47 9.21
C HIS A 48 12.59 1.14 8.55
N GLN A 49 13.14 0.57 7.48
CA GLN A 49 14.17 1.25 6.70
C GLN A 49 13.58 2.55 6.11
N PRO A 50 14.30 3.68 6.23
CA PRO A 50 13.88 4.93 5.63
C PRO A 50 13.87 4.81 4.10
N ALA A 51 12.99 5.58 3.46
CA ALA A 51 12.85 5.57 2.00
C ALA A 51 14.15 5.95 1.28
N GLU A 52 14.99 6.77 1.91
CA GLU A 52 16.30 7.18 1.41
C GLU A 52 17.26 6.00 1.26
N GLU A 53 17.27 5.04 2.20
CA GLU A 53 18.12 3.84 2.14
C GLU A 53 17.64 2.85 1.07
N LEU A 54 16.37 2.95 0.68
CA LEU A 54 15.78 2.13 -0.38
C LEU A 54 15.96 2.74 -1.78
N LYS A 55 16.47 3.98 -1.88
CA LYS A 55 16.78 4.63 -3.16
C LYS A 55 18.14 4.16 -3.67
N GLY A 56 18.17 3.58 -4.86
CA GLY A 56 19.40 3.20 -5.54
C GLY A 56 19.27 1.94 -6.37
N HIS A 57 20.32 1.59 -7.10
CA HIS A 57 20.35 0.39 -7.95
C HIS A 57 20.47 -0.92 -7.16
N ASN A 58 20.93 -0.88 -5.90
CA ASN A 58 21.13 -2.07 -5.09
C ASN A 58 20.89 -1.79 -3.59
N PRO A 59 19.62 -1.59 -3.16
CA PRO A 59 19.33 -1.30 -1.77
C PRO A 59 19.69 -2.49 -0.87
N PRO A 60 20.18 -2.25 0.35
CA PRO A 60 20.49 -3.32 1.29
C PRO A 60 19.22 -4.11 1.65
N MET A 61 19.37 -5.42 1.84
CA MET A 61 18.28 -6.27 2.29
C MET A 61 17.76 -5.79 3.65
N SER A 62 16.44 -5.82 3.84
CA SER A 62 15.86 -5.32 5.08
C SER A 62 16.29 -6.16 6.28
N PRO A 63 16.79 -5.55 7.37
CA PRO A 63 17.02 -6.22 8.64
C PRO A 63 15.76 -6.91 9.19
N TRP A 64 14.58 -6.41 8.81
CA TRP A 64 13.28 -6.88 9.28
C TRP A 64 12.65 -7.96 8.41
N ARG A 65 13.32 -8.40 7.33
CA ARG A 65 12.78 -9.38 6.37
C ARG A 65 12.38 -10.71 7.02
N ASN A 66 13.14 -11.14 8.03
CA ASN A 66 12.93 -12.41 8.75
C ASN A 66 12.32 -12.20 10.14
N ARG A 67 11.72 -11.03 10.41
CA ARG A 67 11.06 -10.81 11.71
C ARG A 67 9.88 -11.77 11.88
N PRO A 68 9.53 -12.15 13.13
CA PRO A 68 8.38 -13.00 13.40
C PRO A 68 7.08 -12.48 12.77
N ILE A 69 6.21 -13.40 12.37
CA ILE A 69 4.92 -13.09 11.74
C ILE A 69 4.06 -12.24 12.67
N GLU A 70 4.01 -12.61 13.94
CA GLU A 70 3.24 -11.93 15.00
C GLU A 70 3.70 -10.49 15.19
N GLU A 71 5.00 -10.26 15.12
CA GLU A 71 5.60 -8.92 15.19
C GLU A 71 5.18 -8.08 13.99
N SER A 72 5.29 -8.62 12.76
CA SER A 72 4.83 -7.94 11.55
C SER A 72 3.33 -7.60 11.59
N LEU A 73 2.49 -8.48 12.15
CA LEU A 73 1.05 -8.22 12.30
C LEU A 73 0.78 -7.07 13.26
N SER A 74 1.42 -7.08 14.44
CA SER A 74 1.31 -6.02 15.45
C SER A 74 1.79 -4.67 14.90
N GLU A 75 2.91 -4.67 14.19
CA GLU A 75 3.46 -3.49 13.53
C GLU A 75 2.51 -2.95 12.45
N PHE A 76 1.97 -3.81 11.60
CA PHE A 76 1.05 -3.39 10.54
C PHE A 76 -0.28 -2.85 11.08
N GLU A 77 -0.79 -3.43 12.17
CA GLU A 77 -1.91 -2.87 12.92
C GLU A 77 -1.55 -1.52 13.57
N GLY A 78 -0.34 -1.38 14.10
CA GLY A 78 0.20 -0.12 14.58
C GLY A 78 0.23 0.96 13.50
N MET A 79 0.64 0.62 12.28
CA MET A 79 0.61 1.52 11.13
C MET A 79 -0.81 1.99 10.83
N LYS A 80 -1.80 1.08 10.77
CA LYS A 80 -3.21 1.41 10.55
C LYS A 80 -3.80 2.31 11.65
N ASN A 81 -3.34 2.14 12.88
CA ASN A 81 -3.81 2.91 14.04
C ASN A 81 -3.04 4.23 14.24
N GLY A 82 -2.13 4.57 13.32
CA GLY A 82 -1.40 5.84 13.34
C GLY A 82 -0.31 5.93 14.43
N LYS A 83 0.31 4.80 14.80
CA LYS A 83 1.41 4.79 15.79
C LYS A 83 2.74 5.33 15.26
N PHE A 84 2.86 5.56 13.95
CA PHE A 84 4.12 5.88 13.27
C PHE A 84 3.97 7.10 12.37
N GLU A 85 5.03 7.90 12.25
CA GLU A 85 5.07 9.03 11.32
C GLU A 85 5.06 8.60 9.84
N GLU A 86 4.78 9.54 8.93
CA GLU A 86 4.87 9.26 7.48
C GLU A 86 6.28 8.78 7.12
N GLY A 87 6.36 7.67 6.37
CA GLY A 87 7.64 7.09 5.95
C GLY A 87 8.41 6.32 7.03
N ALA A 88 7.97 6.31 8.29
CA ALA A 88 8.64 5.60 9.38
C ALA A 88 8.48 4.07 9.31
N ALA A 89 7.46 3.58 8.58
CA ALA A 89 7.25 2.15 8.34
C ALA A 89 6.55 1.91 7.00
N SER A 90 6.83 0.75 6.41
CA SER A 90 6.19 0.27 5.19
C SER A 90 5.97 -1.23 5.22
N LEU A 91 4.89 -1.71 4.61
CA LEU A 91 4.72 -3.15 4.37
C LEU A 91 5.42 -3.51 3.08
N ARG A 92 6.25 -4.55 3.07
CA ARG A 92 6.95 -5.06 1.89
C ARG A 92 6.55 -6.51 1.63
N MET A 93 6.41 -6.87 0.35
CA MET A 93 6.18 -8.27 -0.06
C MET A 93 7.50 -9.01 -0.08
N LYS A 94 7.54 -10.29 0.31
CA LYS A 94 8.75 -11.12 0.26
C LYS A 94 8.91 -11.77 -1.12
N ILE A 95 9.14 -10.94 -2.14
CA ILE A 95 9.30 -11.40 -3.53
C ILE A 95 10.38 -10.60 -4.25
N THR A 96 10.95 -11.17 -5.30
CA THR A 96 11.78 -10.46 -6.27
C THR A 96 11.02 -10.36 -7.58
N LEU A 97 10.79 -9.14 -8.07
CA LEU A 97 10.14 -8.91 -9.36
C LEU A 97 11.08 -9.24 -10.53
N GLU A 98 10.53 -9.43 -11.72
CA GLU A 98 11.31 -9.74 -12.95
C GLU A 98 12.36 -8.67 -13.25
N GLU A 99 12.06 -7.41 -12.94
CA GLU A 99 12.95 -6.25 -13.08
C GLU A 99 14.11 -6.24 -12.05
N GLY A 100 14.23 -7.28 -11.22
CA GLY A 100 15.26 -7.40 -10.17
C GLY A 100 14.93 -6.64 -8.88
N LYS A 101 13.77 -5.96 -8.80
CA LYS A 101 13.36 -5.23 -7.60
C LYS A 101 13.00 -6.21 -6.47
N VAL A 102 13.80 -6.17 -5.40
CA VAL A 102 13.64 -6.99 -4.21
C VAL A 102 12.68 -6.36 -3.21
N ASP A 103 11.76 -7.18 -2.72
CA ASP A 103 10.76 -6.89 -1.71
C ASP A 103 10.04 -5.54 -1.94
N PRO A 104 9.20 -5.43 -2.99
CA PRO A 104 8.51 -4.18 -3.29
C PRO A 104 7.58 -3.78 -2.13
N VAL A 105 7.48 -2.47 -1.91
CA VAL A 105 6.54 -1.88 -0.95
C VAL A 105 5.11 -2.16 -1.44
N ALA A 106 4.25 -2.60 -0.53
CA ALA A 106 2.82 -2.84 -0.72
C ALA A 106 1.94 -1.80 0.02
N TYR A 107 2.37 -1.30 1.18
CA TYR A 107 1.68 -0.26 1.94
C TYR A 107 2.62 0.80 2.46
N ARG A 108 2.12 2.04 2.52
CA ARG A 108 2.83 3.20 3.10
C ARG A 108 1.90 3.95 4.05
N ILE A 109 2.50 4.60 5.05
CA ILE A 109 1.80 5.54 5.94
C ILE A 109 1.70 6.89 5.24
N ARG A 110 0.50 7.47 5.23
CA ARG A 110 0.23 8.83 4.78
C ARG A 110 -0.95 9.41 5.55
N TYR A 111 -0.76 10.53 6.22
CA TYR A 111 -1.77 11.27 6.96
C TYR A 111 -2.46 12.31 6.07
N VAL A 112 -2.92 11.86 4.90
CA VAL A 112 -3.68 12.70 3.97
C VAL A 112 -5.10 12.15 3.88
N PRO A 113 -6.12 13.00 4.05
CA PRO A 113 -7.52 12.60 3.84
C PRO A 113 -7.74 12.09 2.42
N HIS A 114 -8.39 10.94 2.29
CA HIS A 114 -8.77 10.42 0.98
C HIS A 114 -10.11 11.03 0.54
N HIS A 115 -10.18 11.50 -0.70
CA HIS A 115 -11.35 12.24 -1.23
C HIS A 115 -12.70 11.50 -1.10
N ARG A 116 -12.71 10.16 -1.05
CA ARG A 116 -13.95 9.35 -0.87
C ARG A 116 -14.08 8.66 0.48
N THR A 117 -12.96 8.38 1.16
CA THR A 117 -12.96 7.59 2.41
C THR A 117 -12.56 8.42 3.63
N GLY A 118 -12.36 9.72 3.45
CA GLY A 118 -12.00 10.67 4.48
C GLY A 118 -10.75 10.24 5.25
N ASN A 119 -10.84 10.32 6.58
CA ASN A 119 -9.76 10.00 7.51
C ASN A 119 -9.80 8.56 8.03
N LYS A 120 -10.56 7.66 7.37
CA LYS A 120 -10.70 6.27 7.81
C LYS A 120 -9.37 5.50 7.76
N TRP A 121 -8.46 5.91 6.89
CA TRP A 121 -7.19 5.23 6.63
C TRP A 121 -6.04 6.24 6.72
N CYS A 122 -4.98 5.85 7.44
CA CYS A 122 -3.68 6.52 7.41
C CYS A 122 -2.59 5.64 6.76
N ILE A 123 -2.97 4.45 6.28
CA ILE A 123 -2.13 3.60 5.45
C ILE A 123 -2.80 3.39 4.10
N TYR A 124 -2.02 3.45 3.03
CA TYR A 124 -2.51 3.32 1.67
C TYR A 124 -1.71 2.26 0.92
N PRO A 125 -2.40 1.42 0.11
CA PRO A 125 -1.73 0.48 -0.78
C PRO A 125 -0.99 1.25 -1.89
N THR A 126 0.10 0.66 -2.38
CA THR A 126 0.90 1.18 -3.50
C THR A 126 0.59 0.51 -4.82
#